data_AF-A0A7K1ZBK5-F1
#
_entry.id   AF-A0A7K1ZBK5-F1
#
_cell.length_a   1.000
_cell.length_b   1.000
_cell.length_c   1.000
_cell.angle_alpha   90.00
_cell.angle_beta   90.00
_cell.angle_gamma   90.00
#
_symmetry.space_group_name_H-M   'P 1'
#
loop_
_entity.id
_entity.type
_entity.pdbx_description
1 polymer ?
#
loop_
_entity_poly.entity_id
_entity_poly.type
_entity_poly.pdbx_seq_one_letter_code
_entity_poly.pdbx_strand_id
1 'polypeptide(L)'
;MQFEDLQLPAVPILTEPFRSTGLAMAELRGYVDYPFVTVAHPVTSLSMEQTLALADMITPAVESHLVDGPLIDEAASSSRTSVGRFSPAAAEEAGSVVDFDDLVEDLAAGLRSDGADLSGHRSGTQITFRLHIPDEACAQCVMPSTMLMPMFQRRVDSVLGRGFSVDIEDPRLDTPS
;
A
#
# COMPACT_ATOMS: atom_id res chain seq x y z
N MET A 1 17.25 -5.98 -2.40
CA MET A 1 18.22 -4.90 -2.12
C MET A 1 17.43 -3.61 -2.27
N GLN A 2 17.21 -2.87 -1.20
CA GLN A 2 16.49 -1.59 -1.21
C GLN A 2 17.51 -0.47 -1.03
N PHE A 3 17.37 0.62 -1.77
CA PHE A 3 18.36 1.71 -1.78
C PHE A 3 18.37 2.45 -0.43
N GLU A 4 17.23 2.48 0.24
CA GLU A 4 16.99 3.08 1.53
C GLU A 4 17.80 2.40 2.64
N ASP A 5 17.84 1.06 2.63
CA ASP A 5 18.64 0.26 3.58
C ASP A 5 20.15 0.54 3.44
N LEU A 6 20.57 1.05 2.28
CA LEU A 6 21.96 1.41 1.96
C LEU A 6 22.22 2.90 2.13
N GLN A 7 21.24 3.67 2.65
CA GLN A 7 21.31 5.13 2.80
C GLN A 7 21.60 5.85 1.48
N LEU A 8 21.17 5.27 0.36
CA LEU A 8 21.28 5.89 -0.96
C LEU A 8 20.00 6.69 -1.24
N PRO A 9 20.11 7.95 -1.72
CA PRO A 9 18.95 8.70 -2.17
C PRO A 9 18.19 7.93 -3.24
N ALA A 10 16.89 7.76 -3.04
CA ALA A 10 16.00 7.06 -3.96
C ALA A 10 14.65 7.77 -4.00
N VAL A 11 14.03 7.77 -5.17
CA VAL A 11 12.72 8.38 -5.42
C VAL A 11 11.95 7.44 -6.35
N PRO A 12 10.91 6.76 -5.87
CA PRO A 12 10.06 5.97 -6.74
C PRO A 12 9.20 6.88 -7.62
N ILE A 13 8.94 6.37 -8.82
CA ILE A 13 7.97 6.94 -9.75
C ILE A 13 6.76 6.01 -9.72
N LEU A 14 5.60 6.56 -9.38
CA LEU A 14 4.33 5.85 -9.27
C LEU A 14 3.37 6.38 -10.32
N THR A 15 2.37 5.61 -10.73
CA THR A 15 1.22 6.22 -11.40
C THR A 15 0.26 6.81 -10.37
N GLU A 16 -0.51 7.85 -10.72
CA GLU A 16 -1.48 8.48 -9.79
C GLU A 16 -2.31 7.49 -8.96
N PRO A 17 -2.86 6.39 -9.53
CA PRO A 17 -3.66 5.43 -8.75
C PRO A 17 -2.91 4.80 -7.58
N PHE A 18 -1.59 4.62 -7.65
CA PHE A 18 -0.81 3.98 -6.59
C PHE A 18 -0.31 4.96 -5.52
N ARG A 19 -0.70 6.23 -5.57
CA ARG A 19 -0.22 7.25 -4.62
C ARG A 19 -0.56 6.92 -3.17
N SER A 20 -1.82 6.59 -2.90
CA SER A 20 -2.34 6.20 -1.58
C SER A 20 -1.63 4.98 -1.03
N THR A 21 -1.50 3.95 -1.86
CA THR A 21 -0.85 2.69 -1.49
C THR A 21 0.65 2.89 -1.25
N GLY A 22 1.31 3.72 -2.06
CA GLY A 22 2.69 4.12 -1.85
C GLY A 22 2.91 4.80 -0.49
N LEU A 23 2.03 5.73 -0.11
CA LEU A 23 2.06 6.38 1.21
C LEU A 23 1.85 5.39 2.36
N ALA A 24 0.82 4.55 2.26
CA ALA A 24 0.53 3.53 3.28
C ALA A 24 1.71 2.56 3.46
N MET A 25 2.37 2.14 2.37
CA MET A 25 3.54 1.28 2.43
C MET A 25 4.75 1.96 3.06
N ALA A 26 4.97 3.24 2.76
CA ALA A 26 6.03 4.02 3.36
C ALA A 26 5.84 4.16 4.88
N GLU A 27 4.62 4.51 5.32
CA GLU A 27 4.27 4.64 6.74
C GLU A 27 4.46 3.33 7.51
N LEU A 28 4.02 2.19 6.94
CA LEU A 28 4.23 0.86 7.53
C LEU A 28 5.70 0.49 7.71
N ARG A 29 6.60 1.14 6.96
CA ARG A 29 8.05 0.98 7.07
C ARG A 29 8.72 2.04 7.94
N GLY A 30 7.96 2.95 8.53
CA GLY A 30 8.47 4.05 9.35
C GLY A 30 8.94 5.26 8.54
N TYR A 31 8.65 5.31 7.24
CA TYR A 31 8.95 6.45 6.39
C TYR A 31 7.76 7.42 6.37
N VAL A 32 7.87 8.51 7.12
CA VAL A 32 6.89 9.60 7.12
C VAL A 32 7.20 10.56 5.97
N ASP A 33 6.18 10.98 5.24
CA ASP A 33 6.30 11.91 4.10
C ASP A 33 7.32 11.46 3.03
N TYR A 34 7.39 10.15 2.79
CA TYR A 34 8.35 9.57 1.84
C TYR A 34 8.16 10.14 0.43
N PRO A 35 9.20 10.71 -0.19
CA PRO A 35 9.08 11.43 -1.45
C PRO A 35 8.86 10.48 -2.62
N PHE A 36 7.91 10.80 -3.49
CA PHE A 36 7.68 10.08 -4.74
C PHE A 36 7.21 11.06 -5.81
N VAL A 37 7.43 10.68 -7.07
CA VAL A 37 6.88 11.41 -8.23
C VAL A 37 5.72 10.60 -8.81
N THR A 38 4.61 11.25 -9.14
CA THR A 38 3.48 10.59 -9.81
C THR A 38 3.41 10.93 -11.29
N VAL A 39 2.94 9.97 -12.10
CA VAL A 39 2.68 10.12 -13.54
C VAL A 39 1.32 9.55 -13.93
N ALA A 40 0.75 10.11 -14.99
CA ALA A 40 -0.55 9.67 -15.50
C ALA A 40 -0.52 8.19 -15.91
N HIS A 41 -1.54 7.45 -15.47
CA HIS A 41 -1.83 6.11 -15.98
C HIS A 41 -2.61 6.19 -17.31
N PRO A 42 -2.43 5.25 -18.27
CA PRO A 42 -1.40 4.20 -18.30
C PRO A 42 -0.10 4.66 -18.95
N VAL A 43 1.03 4.18 -18.43
CA VAL A 43 2.35 4.43 -19.05
C VAL A 43 2.63 3.46 -20.20
N THR A 44 2.00 2.27 -20.18
CA THR A 44 2.26 1.18 -21.14
C THR A 44 1.70 1.40 -22.53
N SER A 45 0.74 2.33 -22.70
CA SER A 45 0.17 2.68 -24.00
C SER A 45 0.94 3.79 -24.72
N LEU A 46 1.91 4.41 -24.04
CA LEU A 46 2.69 5.51 -24.59
C LEU A 46 3.63 4.99 -25.68
N SER A 47 3.75 5.77 -26.75
CA SER A 47 4.83 5.58 -27.72
C SER A 47 6.19 5.88 -27.07
N MET A 48 7.28 5.49 -27.73
CA MET A 48 8.63 5.85 -27.27
C MET A 48 8.81 7.37 -27.15
N GLU A 49 8.29 8.14 -28.11
CA GLU A 49 8.36 9.60 -28.08
C GLU A 49 7.58 10.18 -26.89
N GLN A 50 6.39 9.66 -26.62
CA GLN A 50 5.58 10.08 -25.46
C GLN A 50 6.24 9.67 -24.14
N THR A 51 6.92 8.53 -24.11
CA THR A 51 7.68 8.06 -22.94
C THR A 51 8.86 8.98 -22.65
N LEU A 52 9.60 9.39 -23.68
CA LEU A 52 10.70 10.34 -23.55
C LEU A 52 10.20 11.72 -23.08
N ALA A 53 9.11 12.21 -23.68
CA ALA A 53 8.50 13.48 -23.26
C ALA A 53 8.01 13.43 -21.80
N LEU A 54 7.46 12.29 -21.36
CA LEU A 54 7.09 12.08 -19.96
C LEU A 54 8.32 12.06 -19.05
N ALA A 55 9.40 11.38 -19.44
CA ALA A 55 10.65 11.35 -18.69
C ALA A 55 11.24 12.76 -18.53
N ASP A 56 11.30 13.53 -19.61
CA ASP A 56 11.77 14.93 -19.59
C ASP A 56 10.89 15.80 -18.68
N MET A 57 9.57 15.59 -18.68
CA MET A 57 8.64 16.31 -17.83
C MET A 57 8.90 16.07 -16.34
N ILE A 58 9.16 14.82 -15.93
CA ILE A 58 9.28 14.46 -14.51
C ILE A 58 10.71 14.58 -13.97
N THR A 59 11.72 14.63 -14.84
CA THR A 59 13.14 14.68 -14.44
C THR A 59 13.42 15.78 -13.42
N PRO A 60 12.94 17.03 -13.57
CA PRO A 60 13.19 18.08 -12.58
C PRO A 60 12.65 17.76 -11.18
N ALA A 61 11.50 17.07 -11.08
CA ALA A 61 10.93 16.67 -9.80
C ALA A 61 11.75 15.55 -9.15
N VAL A 62 12.19 14.58 -9.94
CA VAL A 62 13.08 13.50 -9.48
C VAL A 62 14.41 14.08 -8.98
N GLU A 63 15.01 15.00 -9.74
CA GLU A 63 16.26 15.65 -9.35
C GLU A 63 16.12 16.43 -8.04
N SER A 64 15.06 17.23 -7.87
CA SER A 64 14.85 17.95 -6.61
C SER A 64 14.69 17.00 -5.43
N HIS A 65 13.95 15.90 -5.57
CA HIS A 65 13.83 14.92 -4.49
C HIS A 65 15.14 14.18 -4.18
N LEU A 66 16.00 13.95 -5.17
CA LEU A 66 17.29 13.29 -4.95
C LEU A 66 18.36 14.21 -4.36
N VAL A 67 18.28 15.52 -4.63
CA VAL A 67 19.26 16.52 -4.15
C VAL A 67 18.84 17.16 -2.83
N ASP A 68 17.55 17.46 -2.67
CA ASP A 68 16.98 18.15 -1.50
C ASP A 68 16.32 17.19 -0.50
N GLY A 69 16.20 15.91 -0.86
CA GLY A 69 15.53 14.91 -0.03
C GLY A 69 16.25 14.68 1.30
N PRO A 70 15.51 14.50 2.41
CA PRO A 70 16.12 14.13 3.68
C PRO A 70 16.85 12.80 3.49
N LEU A 71 18.13 12.74 3.86
CA LEU A 71 18.78 11.46 4.15
C LEU A 71 17.89 10.77 5.19
N ILE A 72 17.47 9.56 4.88
CA ILE A 72 16.53 8.82 5.70
C ILE A 72 17.24 8.49 7.02
N ASP A 73 17.03 9.34 8.02
CA ASP A 73 17.74 9.26 9.29
C ASP A 73 16.99 8.27 10.19
N GLU A 74 17.56 7.07 10.37
CA GLU A 74 17.04 6.04 11.28
C GLU A 74 16.79 6.59 12.71
N ALA A 75 17.50 7.66 13.11
CA ALA A 75 17.37 8.27 14.42
C ALA A 75 16.01 8.97 14.64
N ALA A 76 15.34 9.42 13.58
CA ALA A 76 14.01 10.04 13.67
C ALA A 76 12.86 9.01 13.87
N SER A 77 13.16 7.72 13.66
CA SER A 77 12.25 6.59 13.92
C SER A 77 12.27 6.18 15.40
N SER A 78 13.40 6.35 16.10
CA SER A 78 13.54 5.90 17.50
C SER A 78 13.17 6.95 18.56
N SER A 79 12.99 8.23 18.20
CA SER A 79 12.85 9.32 19.18
C SER A 79 11.51 10.05 19.21
N ARG A 80 10.45 9.55 18.58
CA ARG A 80 9.14 10.22 18.62
C ARG A 80 8.11 9.45 19.43
N THR A 81 8.06 9.82 20.70
CA THR A 81 6.89 9.71 21.56
C THR A 81 5.64 10.11 20.76
N SER A 82 4.72 9.15 20.67
CA SER A 82 3.33 9.30 20.26
C SER A 82 2.72 10.64 20.71
N VAL A 83 2.50 11.59 19.80
CA VAL A 83 1.58 12.71 20.06
C VAL A 83 0.82 13.07 18.77
N GLY A 84 -0.47 12.75 18.80
CA GLY A 84 -1.48 13.10 17.79
C GLY A 84 -2.59 12.06 17.65
N ARG A 85 -3.01 11.40 18.75
CA ARG A 85 -4.27 11.71 19.48
C ARG A 85 -5.51 11.79 18.57
N PHE A 86 -6.08 10.62 18.26
CA PHE A 86 -7.53 10.46 18.27
C PHE A 86 -7.98 10.61 19.73
N SER A 87 -8.92 11.51 20.02
CA SER A 87 -9.38 11.74 21.39
C SER A 87 -10.46 10.71 21.75
N PRO A 88 -10.28 9.87 22.78
CA PRO A 88 -11.32 8.98 23.26
C PRO A 88 -12.09 9.69 24.37
N ALA A 89 -13.36 9.97 24.14
CA ALA A 89 -14.27 10.31 25.22
C ALA A 89 -15.63 9.67 24.94
N ALA A 90 -15.95 8.70 25.79
CA ALA A 90 -17.21 7.96 25.91
C ALA A 90 -17.44 6.77 24.98
N ALA A 91 -16.73 5.67 25.23
CA ALA A 91 -17.34 4.42 25.68
C ALA A 91 -16.24 3.48 26.20
N GLU A 92 -16.23 3.28 27.52
CA GLU A 92 -15.34 2.33 28.18
C GLU A 92 -15.80 0.87 28.02
N GLU A 93 -14.81 -0.01 28.15
CA GLU A 93 -14.88 -1.44 28.49
C GLU A 93 -15.05 -2.49 27.37
N ALA A 94 -13.93 -2.91 26.78
CA ALA A 94 -13.55 -4.33 26.64
C ALA A 94 -12.09 -4.41 26.15
N GLY A 95 -11.26 -5.30 26.73
CA GLY A 95 -9.87 -5.49 26.29
C GLY A 95 -9.79 -5.83 24.80
N SER A 96 -9.01 -5.08 24.02
CA SER A 96 -9.05 -5.17 22.56
C SER A 96 -8.43 -6.47 22.04
N VAL A 97 -9.27 -7.50 21.93
CA VAL A 97 -9.16 -8.48 20.87
C VAL A 97 -9.42 -7.70 19.59
N VAL A 98 -8.40 -7.47 18.76
CA VAL A 98 -8.63 -6.87 17.43
C VAL A 98 -9.53 -7.86 16.68
N ASP A 99 -10.73 -7.41 16.32
CA ASP A 99 -11.71 -8.27 15.66
C ASP A 99 -11.26 -8.56 14.23
N PHE A 100 -11.57 -9.74 13.72
CA PHE A 100 -11.30 -10.09 12.32
C PHE A 100 -11.96 -9.09 11.37
N ASP A 101 -13.15 -8.59 11.73
CA ASP A 101 -13.89 -7.62 10.93
C ASP A 101 -13.17 -6.28 10.83
N ASP A 102 -12.53 -5.81 11.92
CA ASP A 102 -11.70 -4.60 11.91
C ASP A 102 -10.48 -4.77 10.99
N LEU A 103 -9.86 -5.95 11.02
CA LEU A 103 -8.74 -6.27 10.12
C LEU A 103 -9.17 -6.27 8.64
N VAL A 104 -10.34 -6.81 8.34
CA VAL A 104 -10.89 -6.80 6.97
C VAL A 104 -11.13 -5.36 6.52
N GLU A 105 -11.75 -4.54 7.36
CA GLU A 105 -12.03 -3.14 7.05
C GLU A 105 -10.74 -2.31 6.84
N ASP A 106 -9.72 -2.50 7.69
CA ASP A 106 -8.41 -1.89 7.54
C ASP A 106 -7.80 -2.19 6.16
N LEU A 107 -7.84 -3.45 5.74
CA LEU A 107 -7.29 -3.89 4.45
C LEU A 107 -8.15 -3.39 3.27
N ALA A 108 -9.48 -3.41 3.42
CA ALA A 108 -10.42 -2.91 2.42
C ALA A 108 -10.23 -1.41 2.17
N ALA A 109 -10.08 -0.61 3.24
CA ALA A 109 -9.86 0.83 3.15
C ALA A 109 -8.62 1.19 2.33
N GLY A 110 -7.53 0.42 2.47
CA GLY A 110 -6.34 0.58 1.64
C GLY A 110 -6.62 0.38 0.15
N LEU A 111 -7.34 -0.70 -0.19
CA LEU A 111 -7.66 -1.06 -1.57
C LEU A 111 -8.69 -0.13 -2.24
N ARG A 112 -9.59 0.50 -1.47
CA ARG A 112 -10.56 1.46 -2.02
C ARG A 112 -9.90 2.64 -2.69
N SER A 113 -8.70 2.99 -2.24
CA SER A 113 -7.92 4.04 -2.89
C SER A 113 -7.43 3.64 -4.29
N ASP A 114 -7.23 2.34 -4.52
CA ASP A 114 -6.85 1.75 -5.81
C ASP A 114 -8.10 1.40 -6.66
N GLY A 115 -9.30 1.73 -6.19
CA GLY A 115 -10.57 1.45 -6.86
C GLY A 115 -11.10 0.02 -6.68
N ALA A 116 -10.59 -0.72 -5.69
CA ALA A 116 -11.08 -2.05 -5.33
C ALA A 116 -11.64 -2.09 -3.91
N ASP A 117 -12.45 -3.09 -3.59
CA ASP A 117 -12.91 -3.35 -2.24
C ASP A 117 -12.57 -4.78 -1.83
N LEU A 118 -12.71 -5.09 -0.54
CA LEU A 118 -12.32 -6.39 0.01
C LEU A 118 -13.36 -6.91 0.99
N SER A 119 -13.68 -8.20 0.87
CA SER A 119 -14.42 -8.93 1.91
C SER A 119 -13.61 -10.10 2.41
N GLY A 120 -13.64 -10.38 3.72
CA GLY A 120 -12.94 -11.51 4.32
C GLY A 120 -13.91 -12.57 4.83
N HIS A 121 -13.52 -13.84 4.67
CA HIS A 121 -14.16 -14.97 5.33
C HIS A 121 -13.11 -15.79 6.07
N ARG A 122 -13.40 -16.16 7.32
CA ARG A 122 -12.53 -16.99 8.14
C ARG A 122 -13.19 -18.34 8.42
N SER A 123 -12.46 -19.41 8.11
CA SER A 123 -12.83 -20.79 8.45
C SER A 123 -11.68 -21.47 9.19
N GLY A 124 -11.78 -21.53 10.52
CA GLY A 124 -10.72 -22.06 11.38
C GLY A 124 -9.45 -21.22 11.30
N THR A 125 -8.37 -21.82 10.77
CA THR A 125 -7.06 -21.18 10.53
C THR A 125 -6.91 -20.66 9.10
N GLN A 126 -7.89 -20.88 8.22
CA GLN A 126 -7.84 -20.38 6.87
C GLN A 126 -8.63 -19.07 6.77
N ILE A 127 -8.01 -18.06 6.16
CA ILE A 127 -8.62 -16.77 5.87
C ILE A 127 -8.61 -16.59 4.36
N THR A 128 -9.80 -16.40 3.79
CA THR A 128 -9.96 -16.11 2.38
C THR A 128 -10.45 -14.68 2.23
N PHE A 129 -9.68 -13.87 1.51
CA PHE A 129 -10.12 -12.54 1.12
C PHE A 129 -10.61 -12.58 -0.33
N ARG A 130 -11.80 -12.03 -0.58
CA ARG A 130 -12.34 -11.85 -1.93
C ARG A 130 -12.20 -10.39 -2.34
N LEU A 131 -11.52 -10.19 -3.45
CA LEU A 131 -11.30 -8.88 -4.06
C LEU A 131 -12.52 -8.52 -4.91
N HIS A 132 -13.07 -7.32 -4.71
CA HIS A 132 -14.17 -6.78 -5.51
C HIS A 132 -13.63 -5.63 -6.36
N ILE A 133 -13.62 -5.80 -7.68
CA ILE A 133 -13.21 -4.76 -8.62
C ILE A 133 -14.45 -4.36 -9.42
N PRO A 134 -15.01 -3.14 -9.23
CA PRO A 134 -16.12 -2.64 -10.02
C PRO A 134 -15.78 -2.60 -11.52
N ASP A 135 -16.77 -2.79 -12.41
CA ASP A 135 -16.56 -2.77 -13.86
C ASP A 135 -16.05 -1.41 -14.36
N GLU A 136 -16.43 -0.33 -13.69
CA GLU A 136 -15.96 1.03 -13.94
C GLU A 136 -14.55 1.31 -13.42
N ALA A 137 -13.99 0.43 -12.58
CA ALA A 137 -12.64 0.56 -12.06
C ALA A 137 -11.62 -0.04 -13.02
N CYS A 138 -10.46 0.60 -13.14
CA CYS A 138 -9.39 0.05 -13.95
C CYS A 138 -8.74 -1.14 -13.23
N ALA A 139 -8.99 -2.36 -13.72
CA ALA A 139 -8.43 -3.59 -13.13
C ALA A 139 -6.89 -3.63 -13.08
N GLN A 140 -6.20 -2.80 -13.88
CA GLN A 140 -4.74 -2.64 -13.87
C GLN A 140 -4.24 -1.68 -12.79
N CYS A 141 -5.11 -0.83 -12.25
CA CYS A 141 -4.81 0.06 -11.12
C CYS A 141 -4.90 -0.66 -9.77
N VAL A 142 -5.56 -1.82 -9.73
CA VAL A 142 -5.65 -2.66 -8.54
C VAL A 142 -4.42 -3.56 -8.45
N MET A 143 -3.72 -3.55 -7.33
CA MET A 143 -2.52 -4.37 -7.14
C MET A 143 -2.78 -5.86 -7.45
N PRO A 144 -1.86 -6.57 -8.14
CA PRO A 144 -2.04 -8.00 -8.41
C PRO A 144 -2.06 -8.81 -7.10
N SER A 145 -2.89 -9.85 -7.07
CA SER A 145 -3.01 -10.76 -5.92
C SER A 145 -1.68 -11.38 -5.46
N THR A 146 -0.74 -11.60 -6.40
CA THR A 146 0.62 -12.08 -6.09
C THR A 146 1.43 -11.12 -5.21
N MET A 147 1.16 -9.81 -5.27
CA MET A 147 1.77 -8.82 -4.39
C MET A 147 0.95 -8.57 -3.11
N LEU A 148 -0.38 -8.64 -3.19
CA LEU A 148 -1.26 -8.47 -2.04
C LEU A 148 -1.16 -9.63 -1.03
N MET A 149 -1.04 -10.86 -1.51
CA MET A 149 -1.01 -12.06 -0.66
C MET A 149 0.07 -12.04 0.43
N PRO A 150 1.36 -11.75 0.14
CA PRO A 150 2.36 -11.65 1.21
C PRO A 150 2.11 -10.46 2.15
N MET A 151 1.48 -9.38 1.68
CA MET A 151 1.14 -8.21 2.51
C MET A 151 0.01 -8.54 3.49
N PHE A 152 -1.03 -9.22 3.01
CA PHE A 152 -2.17 -9.63 3.83
C PHE A 152 -1.74 -10.70 4.83
N GLN A 153 -0.91 -11.66 4.42
CA GLN A 153 -0.32 -12.64 5.33
C GLN A 153 0.46 -11.96 6.47
N ARG A 154 1.31 -10.96 6.15
CA ARG A 154 2.07 -10.23 7.17
C ARG A 154 1.16 -9.46 8.13
N ARG A 155 0.09 -8.84 7.62
CA ARG A 155 -0.87 -8.10 8.46
C ARG A 155 -1.66 -9.06 9.37
N VAL A 156 -2.14 -10.18 8.83
CA VAL A 156 -2.79 -11.25 9.60
C VAL A 156 -1.87 -11.77 10.71
N ASP A 157 -0.62 -12.10 10.39
CA ASP A 157 0.35 -12.59 11.38
C ASP A 157 0.60 -11.57 12.51
N SER A 158 0.58 -10.28 12.17
CA SER A 158 0.80 -9.18 13.12
C SER A 158 -0.41 -8.94 14.03
N VAL A 159 -1.62 -9.22 13.57
CA VAL A 159 -2.87 -8.85 14.27
C VAL A 159 -3.49 -10.06 14.97
N LEU A 160 -3.62 -11.18 14.26
CA LEU A 160 -4.24 -12.40 14.75
C LEU A 160 -3.22 -13.42 15.28
N GLY A 161 -1.93 -13.17 15.04
CA GLY A 161 -0.84 -14.08 15.37
C GLY A 161 -0.54 -15.07 14.24
N ARG A 162 0.55 -15.82 14.42
CA ARG A 162 0.99 -16.82 13.42
C ARG A 162 0.10 -18.07 13.46
N GLY A 163 0.00 -18.74 12.31
CA GLY A 163 -0.74 -20.01 12.17
C GLY A 163 -2.00 -19.89 11.32
N PHE A 164 -2.30 -18.69 10.81
CA PHE A 164 -3.32 -18.49 9.79
C PHE A 164 -2.71 -18.57 8.40
N SER A 165 -3.42 -19.19 7.47
CA SER A 165 -3.08 -19.18 6.04
C SER A 165 -4.02 -18.25 5.29
N VAL A 166 -3.45 -17.31 4.54
CA VAL A 166 -4.21 -16.36 3.73
C VAL A 166 -4.29 -16.84 2.28
N ASP A 167 -5.50 -16.76 1.71
CA ASP A 167 -5.79 -16.95 0.29
C ASP A 167 -6.54 -15.74 -0.25
N ILE A 168 -6.37 -15.44 -1.54
CA ILE A 168 -7.06 -14.33 -2.21
C ILE A 168 -7.82 -14.85 -3.43
N GLU A 169 -9.14 -14.70 -3.39
CA GLU A 169 -10.00 -14.89 -4.56
C GLU A 169 -9.99 -13.59 -5.39
N ASP A 170 -9.35 -13.67 -6.55
CA ASP A 170 -9.17 -12.55 -7.47
C ASP A 170 -10.02 -12.75 -8.72
N PRO A 171 -11.06 -11.93 -8.96
CA PRO A 171 -11.98 -12.12 -10.09
C PRO A 171 -11.29 -12.02 -11.45
N ARG A 172 -10.08 -11.44 -11.52
CA ARG A 172 -9.27 -11.37 -12.74
C ARG A 172 -8.74 -12.74 -13.18
N LEU A 173 -8.70 -13.73 -12.28
CA LEU A 173 -8.17 -15.07 -12.53
C LEU A 173 -9.28 -16.08 -12.90
N ASP A 174 -10.55 -15.72 -12.73
CA ASP A 174 -11.70 -16.59 -13.00
C ASP A 174 -12.15 -16.60 -14.47
N THR A 175 -11.54 -15.77 -15.33
CA THR A 175 -11.81 -15.80 -16.78
C THR A 175 -11.10 -16.97 -17.47
N PRO A 176 -11.82 -17.92 -18.10
CA PRO A 176 -11.20 -18.92 -18.95
C PRO A 176 -10.54 -18.24 -20.16
N SER A 177 -9.32 -18.65 -20.47
CA SER A 177 -8.55 -18.23 -21.65
C SER A 177 -9.26 -18.53 -22.97
#